data_AF-A0A1X4HVS7-F1
#
_entry.id   AF-A0A1X4HVS7-F1
#
_cell.length_a   1.000
_cell.length_b   1.000
_cell.length_c   1.000
_cell.angle_alpha   90.00
_cell.angle_beta   90.00
_cell.angle_gamma   90.00
#
_symmetry.space_group_name_H-M   'P 1'
#
loop_
_entity.id
_entity.type
_entity.pdbx_description
1 polymer ?
#
loop_
_entity_poly.entity_id
_entity_poly.type
_entity_poly.pdbx_seq_one_letter_code
_entity_poly.pdbx_strand_id
1 'polypeptide(L)'
;MLKDLRAAVTAAGLAGSKVEAGFGVSHEPPVRAATEKERKVAALAARLAPCVVVWTPTEKRYSSPDAVDPAGTRRQLDAVLSGLAARGWKEASPPKEAPVENIGAYFMASYKKGGWFINARHIEASALDRVTVMATKEACFDRLTDKERALIEE
;
A
#
# COMPACT_ATOMS: atom_id res chain seq x y z
N MET A 1 -13.32 -1.29 7.09
CA MET A 1 -11.97 -1.15 6.50
C MET A 1 -10.92 -0.66 7.49
N LEU A 2 -10.91 0.63 7.88
CA LEU A 2 -9.86 1.17 8.75
C LEU A 2 -9.66 0.36 10.04
N LYS A 3 -10.76 0.00 10.71
CA LYS A 3 -10.74 -0.87 11.89
C LYS A 3 -10.19 -2.27 11.57
N ASP A 4 -10.64 -2.90 10.49
CA ASP A 4 -10.18 -4.23 10.06
C ASP A 4 -8.66 -4.25 9.80
N LEU A 5 -8.12 -3.29 9.05
CA LEU A 5 -6.68 -3.23 8.75
C LEU A 5 -5.87 -2.92 10.01
N ARG A 6 -6.31 -1.97 10.83
CA ARG A 6 -5.68 -1.71 12.14
C ARG A 6 -5.62 -2.96 13.00
N ALA A 7 -6.73 -3.69 13.08
CA ALA A 7 -6.83 -4.89 13.89
C ALA A 7 -6.02 -6.07 13.33
N ALA A 8 -5.81 -6.13 12.00
CA ALA A 8 -4.89 -7.10 11.39
C ALA A 8 -3.43 -6.73 11.66
N VAL A 9 -3.06 -5.45 11.54
CA VAL A 9 -1.73 -4.93 11.86
C VAL A 9 -1.38 -5.14 13.33
N THR A 10 -2.30 -4.83 14.25
CA THR A 10 -2.10 -5.07 15.68
C THR A 10 -2.01 -6.57 16.01
N ALA A 11 -2.81 -7.43 15.37
CA ALA A 11 -2.73 -8.87 15.55
C ALA A 11 -1.38 -9.45 15.07
N ALA A 12 -0.75 -8.82 14.08
CA ALA A 12 0.61 -9.14 13.63
C ALA A 12 1.72 -8.60 14.58
N GLY A 13 1.35 -8.00 15.72
CA GLY A 13 2.30 -7.41 16.68
C GLY A 13 2.86 -6.06 16.26
N LEU A 14 2.24 -5.39 15.28
CA LEU A 14 2.72 -4.15 14.70
C LEU A 14 1.91 -2.94 15.18
N ALA A 15 2.52 -1.76 15.09
CA ALA A 15 1.88 -0.51 15.51
C ALA A 15 0.70 -0.16 14.59
N GLY A 16 -0.52 -0.45 15.04
CA GLY A 16 -1.76 -0.13 14.32
C GLY A 16 -1.99 1.38 14.11
N SER A 17 -1.27 2.24 14.85
CA SER A 17 -1.24 3.68 14.62
C SER A 17 -0.65 4.08 13.26
N LYS A 18 0.15 3.21 12.62
CA LYS A 18 0.69 3.41 11.27
C LYS A 18 -0.32 3.13 10.14
N VAL A 19 -1.59 2.87 10.50
CA VAL A 19 -2.68 2.71 9.53
C VAL A 19 -3.45 4.02 9.42
N GLU A 20 -3.39 4.62 8.26
CA GLU A 20 -3.88 5.97 7.97
C GLU A 20 -5.03 5.92 6.97
N ALA A 21 -5.98 6.86 7.09
CA ALA A 21 -6.94 7.13 6.04
C ALA A 21 -6.30 8.03 4.98
N GLY A 22 -6.69 7.88 3.72
CA GLY A 22 -6.04 8.52 2.59
C GLY A 22 -4.85 7.73 2.05
N PHE A 23 -4.11 8.35 1.13
CA PHE A 23 -2.93 7.76 0.50
C PHE A 23 -1.67 7.81 1.38
N GLY A 24 -1.80 8.26 2.64
CA GLY A 24 -0.70 8.56 3.54
C GLY A 24 -0.03 9.89 3.23
N VAL A 25 0.96 10.27 4.04
CA VAL A 25 1.76 11.47 3.81
C VAL A 25 2.80 11.17 2.72
N SER A 26 2.66 11.76 1.53
CA SER A 26 3.76 11.82 0.56
C SER A 26 4.87 12.68 1.15
N HIS A 27 5.99 12.05 1.52
CA HIS A 27 7.18 12.75 2.02
C HIS A 27 8.10 13.24 0.89
N GLU A 28 7.63 13.21 -0.36
CA GLU A 28 8.33 13.89 -1.44
C GLU A 28 8.24 15.41 -1.20
N PRO A 29 9.39 16.12 -1.20
CA PRO A 29 9.38 17.56 -1.03
C PRO A 29 8.41 18.17 -2.04
N PRO A 30 7.60 19.17 -1.65
CA PRO A 30 6.69 19.82 -2.57
C PRO A 30 7.49 20.32 -3.77
N VAL A 31 7.24 19.72 -4.94
CA VAL A 31 7.91 20.09 -6.19
C VAL A 31 7.56 21.55 -6.44
N ARG A 32 8.57 22.43 -6.44
CA ARG A 32 8.41 23.89 -6.53
C ARG A 32 7.73 24.36 -7.84
N ALA A 33 7.48 23.46 -8.79
CA ALA A 33 6.63 23.70 -9.96
C ALA A 33 5.88 22.41 -10.35
N ALA A 34 4.76 22.13 -9.70
CA ALA A 34 3.91 21.00 -10.09
C ALA A 34 3.35 21.20 -11.51
N THR A 35 3.67 20.26 -12.40
CA THR A 35 3.09 20.12 -13.74
C THR A 35 1.56 20.06 -13.65
N GLU A 36 0.88 20.35 -14.77
CA GLU A 36 -0.58 20.21 -14.82
C GLU A 36 -1.03 18.77 -14.48
N LYS A 37 -0.25 17.77 -14.91
CA LYS A 37 -0.48 16.36 -14.58
C LYS A 37 -0.39 16.13 -13.07
N GLU A 38 0.68 16.57 -12.41
CA GLU A 38 0.84 16.43 -10.95
C GLU A 38 -0.27 17.13 -10.17
N ARG A 39 -0.72 18.31 -10.62
CA ARG A 39 -1.86 19.01 -10.01
C ARG A 39 -3.16 18.21 -10.15
N LYS A 40 -3.42 17.62 -11.32
CA LYS A 40 -4.59 16.75 -11.53
C LYS A 40 -4.52 15.48 -10.69
N VAL A 41 -3.34 14.85 -10.58
CA VAL A 41 -3.12 13.68 -9.71
C VAL A 41 -3.35 14.04 -8.25
N ALA A 42 -2.80 15.16 -7.77
CA ALA A 42 -2.99 15.61 -6.39
C ALA A 42 -4.46 15.92 -6.07
N ALA A 43 -5.17 16.58 -6.99
CA ALA A 43 -6.60 16.86 -6.84
C ALA A 43 -7.43 15.56 -6.81
N LEU A 44 -7.09 14.60 -7.67
CA LEU A 44 -7.73 13.29 -7.70
C LEU A 44 -7.45 12.50 -6.41
N ALA A 45 -6.21 12.50 -5.92
CA ALA A 45 -5.82 11.86 -4.67
C ALA A 45 -6.57 12.47 -3.47
N ALA A 46 -6.67 13.80 -3.40
CA ALA A 46 -7.44 14.49 -2.36
C ALA A 46 -8.93 14.09 -2.40
N ARG A 47 -9.52 13.99 -3.60
CA ARG A 47 -10.91 13.56 -3.78
C ARG A 47 -11.13 12.10 -3.36
N LEU A 48 -10.15 11.23 -3.62
CA LEU A 48 -10.24 9.80 -3.31
C LEU A 48 -9.80 9.46 -1.88
N ALA A 49 -9.09 10.35 -1.18
CA ALA A 49 -8.53 10.07 0.15
C ALA A 49 -9.53 9.47 1.17
N PRO A 50 -10.80 9.91 1.25
CA PRO A 50 -11.78 9.28 2.15
C PRO A 50 -12.11 7.81 1.84
N CYS A 51 -11.78 7.35 0.63
CA CYS A 51 -12.01 6.00 0.14
C CYS A 51 -10.77 5.10 0.19
N VAL A 52 -9.67 5.60 0.77
CA VAL A 52 -8.40 4.88 0.85
C VAL A 52 -8.01 4.71 2.31
N VAL A 53 -7.45 3.55 2.62
CA VAL A 53 -6.76 3.28 3.87
C VAL A 53 -5.43 2.65 3.52
N VAL A 54 -4.34 3.17 4.06
CA VAL A 54 -3.00 2.67 3.79
C VAL A 54 -2.30 2.25 5.08
N TRP A 55 -1.48 1.22 4.97
CA TRP A 55 -0.48 0.86 5.95
C TRP A 55 0.87 0.71 5.26
N THR A 56 1.85 1.48 5.72
CA THR A 56 3.23 1.45 5.25
C THR A 56 4.12 1.39 6.49
N PRO A 57 4.64 0.21 6.88
CA PRO A 57 5.40 0.06 8.12
C PRO A 57 6.77 0.77 8.09
N THR A 58 7.36 0.93 6.90
CA THR A 58 8.73 1.44 6.72
C THR A 58 8.77 2.84 6.12
N GLU A 59 9.50 3.74 6.78
CA GLU A 59 9.86 5.09 6.29
C GLU A 59 11.25 5.11 5.63
N LYS A 60 12.00 4.01 5.71
CA LYS A 60 13.45 4.04 5.47
C LYS A 60 13.79 3.65 4.02
N ARG A 61 14.26 4.62 3.24
CA ARG A 61 15.32 4.37 2.24
C ARG A 61 16.46 3.67 3.00
N TYR A 62 17.05 2.61 2.48
CA TYR A 62 18.20 1.98 3.16
C TYR A 62 19.35 2.98 3.28
N SER A 63 19.45 3.60 4.46
CA SER A 63 20.58 4.41 4.93
C SER A 63 20.48 4.58 6.45
N SER A 64 20.10 3.53 7.18
CA SER A 64 20.05 3.57 8.66
C SER A 64 20.60 2.25 9.20
N PRO A 65 21.56 2.30 10.14
CA PRO A 65 22.16 1.11 10.77
C PRO A 65 21.18 0.27 11.60
N ASP A 66 19.92 0.72 11.76
CA ASP A 66 18.84 -0.04 12.41
C ASP A 66 17.93 -0.76 11.41
N ALA A 67 18.41 -1.06 10.20
CA ALA A 67 17.62 -1.77 9.19
C ALA A 67 17.26 -3.17 9.70
N VAL A 68 15.96 -3.39 9.91
CA VAL A 68 15.40 -4.69 10.28
C VAL A 68 15.66 -5.66 9.12
N ASP A 69 16.08 -6.88 9.46
CA ASP A 69 16.17 -8.06 8.58
C ASP A 69 15.08 -8.03 7.48
N PRO A 70 15.41 -8.03 6.17
CA PRO A 70 14.43 -8.05 5.07
C PRO A 70 13.44 -9.22 5.17
N ALA A 71 13.91 -10.38 5.65
CA ALA A 71 13.04 -11.51 5.93
C ALA A 71 12.04 -11.19 7.07
N GLY A 72 12.40 -10.28 7.97
CA GLY A 72 11.53 -9.70 8.98
C GLY A 72 10.40 -8.86 8.38
N THR A 73 10.69 -7.96 7.44
CA THR A 73 9.67 -7.15 6.75
C THR A 73 8.67 -8.03 5.98
N ARG A 74 9.18 -9.07 5.31
CA ARG A 74 8.33 -10.05 4.63
C ARG A 74 7.41 -10.81 5.58
N ARG A 75 7.97 -11.36 6.66
CA ARG A 75 7.19 -12.07 7.69
C ARG A 75 6.12 -11.19 8.32
N GLN A 76 6.41 -9.91 8.52
CA GLN A 76 5.43 -8.94 9.01
C GLN A 76 4.26 -8.75 8.03
N LEU A 77 4.54 -8.62 6.73
CA LEU A 77 3.50 -8.57 5.71
C LEU A 77 2.64 -9.83 5.74
N ASP A 78 3.26 -11.01 5.75
CA ASP A 78 2.53 -12.29 5.75
C ASP A 78 1.63 -12.46 6.99
N ALA A 79 2.09 -11.98 8.16
CA ALA A 79 1.28 -11.94 9.38
C ALA A 79 0.06 -11.01 9.25
N VAL A 80 0.22 -9.84 8.63
CA VAL A 80 -0.90 -8.91 8.37
C VAL A 80 -1.89 -9.52 7.38
N LEU A 81 -1.41 -10.15 6.31
CA LEU A 81 -2.26 -10.83 5.32
C LEU A 81 -3.04 -11.98 5.95
N SER A 82 -2.39 -12.79 6.79
CA SER A 82 -3.04 -13.84 7.57
C SER A 82 -4.11 -13.29 8.50
N GLY A 83 -3.82 -12.17 9.18
CA GLY A 83 -4.79 -11.46 10.02
C GLY A 83 -6.00 -10.91 9.25
N LEU A 84 -5.80 -10.48 8.00
CA LEU A 84 -6.89 -10.09 7.10
C LEU A 84 -7.73 -11.31 6.69
N ALA A 85 -7.08 -12.40 6.28
CA ALA A 85 -7.76 -13.64 5.90
C ALA A 85 -8.64 -14.19 7.03
N ALA A 86 -8.11 -14.23 8.26
CA ALA A 86 -8.85 -14.61 9.47
C ALA A 86 -10.08 -13.71 9.76
N ARG A 87 -10.10 -12.49 9.21
CA ARG A 87 -11.21 -11.53 9.32
C ARG A 87 -12.16 -11.61 8.12
N GLY A 88 -12.07 -12.65 7.29
CA GLY A 88 -12.97 -12.89 6.16
C GLY A 88 -12.62 -12.12 4.89
N TRP A 89 -11.39 -11.61 4.78
CA TRP A 89 -10.87 -11.12 3.50
C TRP A 89 -10.52 -12.30 2.61
N LYS A 90 -11.03 -12.30 1.38
CA LYS A 90 -10.79 -13.36 0.40
C LYS A 90 -9.75 -12.92 -0.60
N GLU A 91 -8.84 -13.81 -0.94
CA GLU A 91 -7.90 -13.57 -2.02
C GLU A 91 -8.65 -13.29 -3.34
N ALA A 92 -8.26 -12.24 -4.04
CA ALA A 92 -8.87 -11.82 -5.30
C ALA A 92 -8.12 -12.38 -6.52
N SER A 93 -6.82 -12.64 -6.36
CA SER A 93 -5.95 -13.24 -7.36
C SER A 93 -4.75 -13.89 -6.67
N PRO A 94 -4.19 -14.97 -7.25
CA PRO A 94 -2.95 -15.58 -6.76
C PRO A 94 -1.87 -14.53 -6.49
N PRO A 95 -1.17 -14.61 -5.35
CA PRO A 95 -0.03 -13.75 -5.10
C PRO A 95 1.00 -13.91 -6.21
N LYS A 96 1.54 -12.79 -6.67
CA LYS A 96 2.58 -12.75 -7.69
C LYS A 96 3.89 -12.44 -7.02
N GLU A 97 4.92 -13.18 -7.40
CA GLU A 97 6.29 -12.93 -7.00
C GLU A 97 7.15 -12.92 -8.26
N ALA A 98 7.96 -11.87 -8.41
CA ALA A 98 8.82 -11.69 -9.57
C ALA A 98 10.17 -11.13 -9.12
N PRO A 99 11.28 -11.55 -9.74
CA PRO A 99 12.57 -10.91 -9.51
C PRO A 99 12.52 -9.45 -10.02
N VAL A 100 13.16 -8.55 -9.28
CA VAL A 100 13.51 -7.21 -9.76
C VAL A 100 14.95 -7.30 -10.26
N GLU A 101 15.17 -7.07 -11.55
CA GLU A 101 16.43 -7.36 -12.26
C GLU A 101 17.68 -7.02 -11.43
N ASN A 102 18.45 -8.07 -11.09
CA ASN A 102 19.75 -8.02 -10.42
C ASN A 102 19.80 -7.31 -9.05
N ILE A 103 18.66 -6.99 -8.44
CA ILE A 103 18.64 -6.17 -7.22
C ILE A 103 17.67 -6.62 -6.12
N GLY A 104 16.70 -7.51 -6.40
CA GLY A 104 15.85 -8.09 -5.35
C GLY A 104 14.56 -8.74 -5.87
N ALA A 105 13.45 -8.61 -5.13
CA ALA A 105 12.18 -9.28 -5.37
C ALA A 105 10.98 -8.34 -5.23
N TYR A 106 9.96 -8.58 -6.05
CA TYR A 106 8.67 -7.91 -6.00
C TYR A 106 7.59 -8.92 -5.67
N PHE A 107 6.81 -8.63 -4.64
CA PHE A 107 5.62 -9.39 -4.31
C PHE A 107 4.38 -8.52 -4.37
N MET A 108 3.28 -9.12 -4.84
CA MET A 108 1.96 -8.52 -4.81
C MET A 108 0.90 -9.55 -4.45
N ALA A 109 0.03 -9.22 -3.50
CA ALA A 109 -1.18 -9.97 -3.19
C ALA A 109 -2.40 -9.05 -3.23
N SER A 110 -3.55 -9.62 -3.56
CA SER A 110 -4.81 -8.87 -3.66
C SER A 110 -5.93 -9.57 -2.90
N TYR A 111 -6.73 -8.81 -2.16
CA TYR A 111 -7.84 -9.33 -1.36
C TYR A 111 -9.11 -8.48 -1.55
N LYS A 112 -10.28 -9.09 -1.34
CA LYS A 112 -11.59 -8.42 -1.41
C LYS A 112 -12.46 -8.75 -0.20
N LYS A 113 -13.23 -7.75 0.24
CA LYS A 113 -14.30 -7.90 1.25
C LYS A 113 -15.27 -6.73 1.19
N GLY A 114 -16.57 -7.01 1.01
CA GLY A 114 -17.64 -6.02 1.20
C GLY A 114 -17.48 -4.71 0.41
N GLY A 115 -17.14 -4.79 -0.88
CA GLY A 115 -16.94 -3.61 -1.74
C GLY A 115 -15.60 -2.88 -1.53
N TRP A 116 -14.66 -3.50 -0.82
CA TRP A 116 -13.29 -3.03 -0.65
C TRP A 116 -12.32 -4.00 -1.32
N PHE A 117 -11.29 -3.42 -1.93
CA PHE A 117 -10.15 -4.11 -2.52
C PHE A 117 -8.88 -3.76 -1.76
N ILE A 118 -8.02 -4.74 -1.49
CA ILE A 118 -6.69 -4.55 -0.94
C ILE A 118 -5.68 -4.92 -2.01
N ASN A 119 -4.70 -4.03 -2.23
CA ASN A 119 -3.46 -4.32 -2.91
C ASN A 119 -2.31 -4.25 -1.89
N ALA A 120 -1.68 -5.39 -1.64
CA ALA A 120 -0.53 -5.51 -0.77
C ALA A 120 0.72 -5.73 -1.63
N ARG A 121 1.76 -4.95 -1.39
CA ARG A 121 3.02 -4.98 -2.14
C ARG A 121 4.20 -5.05 -1.18
N HIS A 122 5.21 -5.80 -1.57
CA HIS A 122 6.54 -5.77 -0.97
C HIS A 122 7.55 -5.62 -2.10
N ILE A 123 8.37 -4.58 -2.04
CA ILE A 123 9.46 -4.34 -2.95
C ILE A 123 10.74 -4.45 -2.15
N GLU A 124 11.55 -5.43 -2.51
CA GLU A 124 12.92 -5.61 -2.03
C GLU A 124 13.86 -5.30 -3.19
N ALA A 125 14.71 -4.30 -2.99
CA ALA A 125 15.80 -3.94 -3.87
C ALA A 125 16.98 -3.44 -3.03
N SER A 126 18.19 -3.43 -3.58
CA SER A 126 19.45 -3.05 -2.90
C SER A 126 19.39 -1.76 -2.05
N ALA A 127 18.51 -0.81 -2.39
CA ALA A 127 18.31 0.44 -1.63
C ALA A 127 16.87 0.65 -1.10
N LEU A 128 15.97 -0.31 -1.31
CA LEU A 128 14.53 -0.18 -1.02
C LEU A 128 13.95 -1.48 -0.45
N ASP A 129 13.55 -1.48 0.81
CA ASP A 129 12.66 -2.51 1.38
C ASP A 129 11.36 -1.83 1.84
N ARG A 130 10.33 -1.97 1.02
CA ARG A 130 9.06 -1.26 1.20
C ARG A 130 7.89 -2.21 1.13
N VAL A 131 7.15 -2.26 2.22
CA VAL A 131 5.81 -2.86 2.27
C VAL A 131 4.76 -1.77 2.16
N THR A 132 3.71 -2.01 1.39
CA THR A 132 2.53 -1.14 1.35
C THR A 132 1.29 -2.00 1.24
N VAL A 133 0.36 -1.85 2.17
CA VAL A 133 -0.98 -2.43 2.10
C VAL A 133 -1.96 -1.29 1.92
N MET A 134 -2.53 -1.19 0.73
CA MET A 134 -3.49 -0.16 0.39
C MET A 134 -4.86 -0.79 0.17
N ALA A 135 -5.84 -0.32 0.91
CA ALA A 135 -7.23 -0.69 0.74
C ALA A 135 -8.01 0.45 0.09
N THR A 136 -8.75 0.14 -0.98
CA THR A 136 -9.56 1.08 -1.73
C THR A 136 -11.02 0.63 -1.74
N LYS A 137 -11.94 1.57 -1.60
CA LYS A 137 -13.38 1.31 -1.75
C LYS A 137 -13.73 1.29 -3.24
N GLU A 138 -14.18 0.15 -3.76
CA GLU A 138 -14.42 -0.08 -5.20
C GLU A 138 -15.36 1.00 -5.78
N ALA A 139 -16.48 1.27 -5.11
CA ALA A 139 -17.46 2.26 -5.56
C ALA A 139 -16.92 3.70 -5.76
N CYS A 140 -15.79 4.07 -5.14
CA CYS A 140 -15.16 5.36 -5.39
C CYS A 140 -14.30 5.37 -6.66
N PHE A 141 -13.67 4.23 -6.97
CA PHE A 141 -12.83 4.05 -8.14
C PHE A 141 -13.64 3.65 -9.39
N ASP A 142 -14.80 3.03 -9.22
CA ASP A 142 -15.75 2.73 -10.31
C ASP A 142 -16.33 3.99 -10.94
N ARG A 143 -16.28 5.12 -10.24
CA ARG A 143 -16.77 6.43 -10.71
C ARG A 143 -15.70 7.26 -11.43
N LEU A 144 -14.49 6.72 -11.57
CA LEU A 144 -13.42 7.42 -12.29
C LEU A 144 -13.70 7.41 -13.79
N THR A 145 -13.52 8.57 -14.41
CA THR A 145 -13.48 8.67 -15.87
C THR A 145 -12.22 8.01 -16.42
N ASP A 146 -12.23 7.61 -17.70
CA ASP A 146 -11.04 7.03 -18.34
C ASP A 146 -9.82 7.96 -18.27
N LYS A 147 -10.06 9.28 -18.37
CA LYS A 147 -9.00 10.29 -18.19
C LYS A 147 -8.41 10.28 -16.79
N GLU A 148 -9.23 10.12 -15.76
CA GLU A 148 -8.76 10.04 -14.37
C GLU A 148 -8.07 8.71 -14.08
N ARG A 149 -8.55 7.63 -14.68
CA ARG A 149 -7.94 6.31 -14.60
C ARG A 149 -6.54 6.31 -15.22
N ALA A 150 -6.38 6.92 -16.40
CA ALA A 150 -5.09 7.09 -17.06
C ALA A 150 -4.07 7.90 -16.22
N LEU A 151 -4.53 8.81 -15.34
CA LEU A 151 -3.62 9.57 -14.47
C LEU A 151 -2.95 8.72 -13.37
N ILE A 152 -3.50 7.54 -13.04
CA ILE A 152 -3.04 6.69 -11.93
C ILE A 152 -2.55 5.29 -12.38
N GLU A 153 -2.68 4.97 -13.66
CA GLU A 153 -2.23 3.71 -14.26
C GLU A 153 -0.91 3.83 -15.05
N GLU A 154 -0.38 5.05 -15.22
CA GLU A 154 0.98 5.34 -15.76
C GLU A 154 2.07 5.23 -14.67
#